data_AF-A0AAX6MVY9-F1
#
_entry.id   AF-A0AAX6MVY9-F1
#
_cell.length_a   1.000
_cell.length_b   1.000
_cell.length_c   1.000
_cell.angle_alpha   90.00
_cell.angle_beta   90.00
_cell.angle_gamma   90.00
#
_symmetry.space_group_name_H-M   'P 1'
#
loop_
_entity.id
_entity.type
_entity.pdbx_description
1 polymer ?
#
loop_
_entity_poly.entity_id
_entity_poly.type
_entity_poly.pdbx_seq_one_letter_code
_entity_poly.pdbx_strand_id
1 'polypeptide(L)'
;MTLDLTTLDAHEQPDEELKATWKRYSRTEHEEFIRHPDIDELDPPNTIGSFKLAGHIPSEKLTASFKQLEGTDWDEKKQDEEGMGSRSFFSYPPDDASTKFLPKDPAVHKSLSIKQVLERRLSWVTLGGQYNWTNREYPNQAPPDFPHDIAGFLQTLFPDTLAQAAIVNFYSPGDTMMMHRDVSEESDKGLVSLSIGCDALFMIAPNGYKHIPTDKESAEKPYLLLRLRSGDAIYMAQESRYAWHGVPKVLKGTCPDFLADWPAEGDKFQEWKGWMRNKRINLNVRQMKD
;
A
#
# COMPACT_ATOMS: atom_id res chain seq x y z
N MET A 1 -24.01 8.72 -12.34
CA MET A 1 -24.26 9.63 -11.19
C MET A 1 -22.98 9.65 -10.40
N THR A 2 -22.28 10.76 -10.36
CA THR A 2 -21.10 10.95 -9.50
C THR A 2 -21.57 10.81 -8.04
N LEU A 3 -20.95 9.90 -7.28
CA LEU A 3 -21.22 9.76 -5.85
C LEU A 3 -20.79 11.04 -5.13
N ASP A 4 -21.64 11.53 -4.23
CA ASP A 4 -21.32 12.66 -3.35
C ASP A 4 -20.55 12.14 -2.12
N LEU A 5 -19.30 12.56 -1.97
CA LEU A 5 -18.41 12.23 -0.85
C LEU A 5 -19.08 12.45 0.51
N THR A 6 -19.88 13.50 0.65
CA THR A 6 -20.53 13.87 1.92
C THR A 6 -21.60 12.87 2.37
N THR A 7 -22.01 11.96 1.48
CA THR A 7 -23.03 10.96 1.75
C THR A 7 -22.46 9.61 2.19
N LEU A 8 -21.14 9.43 2.12
CA LEU A 8 -20.47 8.19 2.51
C LEU A 8 -20.00 8.25 3.96
N ASP A 9 -20.28 7.19 4.72
CA ASP A 9 -19.86 7.07 6.11
C ASP A 9 -18.56 6.26 6.21
N ALA A 10 -17.51 6.86 6.81
CA ALA A 10 -16.25 6.20 7.11
C ALA A 10 -16.40 5.09 8.17
N HIS A 11 -17.50 5.08 8.93
CA HIS A 11 -17.85 4.05 9.89
C HIS A 11 -18.62 2.88 9.29
N GLU A 12 -19.20 3.05 8.10
CA GLU A 12 -19.97 2.01 7.42
C GLU A 12 -19.15 0.73 7.30
N GLN A 13 -19.82 -0.40 7.52
CA GLN A 13 -19.24 -1.72 7.39
C GLN A 13 -19.66 -2.34 6.07
N PRO A 14 -18.80 -3.15 5.43
CA PRO A 14 -19.19 -3.87 4.23
C PRO A 14 -20.32 -4.86 4.56
N ASP A 15 -21.05 -5.25 3.53
CA ASP A 15 -22.07 -6.29 3.62
C ASP A 15 -21.47 -7.62 4.16
N GLU A 16 -22.27 -8.37 4.92
CA GLU A 16 -21.82 -9.61 5.56
C GLU A 16 -21.36 -10.68 4.56
N GLU A 17 -21.94 -10.73 3.37
CA GLU A 17 -21.50 -11.64 2.32
C GLU A 17 -20.15 -11.21 1.74
N LEU A 18 -19.94 -9.91 1.52
CA LEU A 18 -18.65 -9.40 1.06
C LEU A 18 -17.55 -9.69 2.11
N LYS A 19 -17.86 -9.53 3.40
CA LYS A 19 -16.99 -9.95 4.51
C LYS A 19 -16.73 -11.46 4.48
N ALA A 20 -17.76 -12.28 4.29
CA ALA A 20 -17.63 -13.74 4.24
C ALA A 20 -16.76 -14.18 3.05
N THR A 21 -16.95 -13.57 1.89
CA THR A 21 -16.18 -13.80 0.67
C THR A 21 -14.71 -13.44 0.88
N TRP A 22 -14.43 -12.26 1.43
CA TRP A 22 -13.07 -11.87 1.81
C TRP A 22 -12.45 -12.87 2.81
N LYS A 23 -13.23 -13.30 3.81
CA LYS A 23 -12.78 -14.22 4.87
C LYS A 23 -12.47 -15.62 4.34
N ARG A 24 -13.18 -16.06 3.29
CA ARG A 24 -12.87 -17.30 2.58
C ARG A 24 -11.43 -17.24 2.07
N TYR A 25 -11.08 -16.18 1.36
CA TYR A 25 -9.74 -16.04 0.80
C TYR A 25 -8.65 -15.81 1.85
N SER A 26 -8.92 -15.06 2.93
CA SER A 26 -7.88 -14.90 3.96
C SER A 26 -7.50 -16.22 4.64
N ARG A 27 -8.41 -17.21 4.63
CA ARG A 27 -8.25 -18.53 5.26
C ARG A 27 -7.77 -19.65 4.33
N THR A 28 -7.97 -19.53 3.03
CA THR A 28 -7.49 -20.52 2.03
C THR A 28 -5.99 -20.74 2.16
N GLU A 29 -5.50 -21.97 2.02
CA GLU A 29 -4.09 -22.28 2.22
C GLU A 29 -3.18 -21.61 1.18
N HIS A 30 -1.95 -21.29 1.56
CA HIS A 30 -1.04 -20.53 0.69
C HIS A 30 -0.73 -21.25 -0.63
N GLU A 31 -0.55 -22.58 -0.59
CA GLU A 31 -0.23 -23.40 -1.77
C GLU A 31 -1.40 -23.45 -2.77
N GLU A 32 -2.64 -23.35 -2.28
CA GLU A 32 -3.85 -23.34 -3.11
C GLU A 32 -3.98 -22.03 -3.90
N PHE A 33 -3.39 -20.93 -3.41
CA PHE A 33 -3.52 -19.62 -4.04
C PHE A 33 -2.69 -19.41 -5.29
N ILE A 34 -1.60 -20.15 -5.45
CA ILE A 34 -0.73 -19.97 -6.61
C ILE A 34 -1.48 -20.26 -7.92
N ARG A 35 -2.60 -20.99 -7.87
CA ARG A 35 -3.41 -21.40 -9.03
C ARG A 35 -4.92 -21.25 -8.80
N HIS A 36 -5.33 -20.40 -7.87
CA HIS A 36 -6.75 -20.27 -7.54
C HIS A 36 -7.53 -19.64 -8.71
N PRO A 37 -8.60 -20.26 -9.21
CA PRO A 37 -9.31 -19.80 -10.43
C PRO A 37 -9.98 -18.43 -10.28
N ASP A 38 -10.32 -18.05 -9.04
CA ASP A 38 -10.93 -16.73 -8.77
C ASP A 38 -9.93 -15.56 -8.82
N ILE A 39 -8.61 -15.81 -8.91
CA ILE A 39 -7.60 -14.74 -9.00
C ILE A 39 -7.62 -14.15 -10.40
N ASP A 40 -7.78 -12.83 -10.45
CA ASP A 40 -7.62 -12.02 -11.64
C ASP A 40 -6.14 -11.68 -11.83
N GLU A 41 -5.49 -12.38 -12.76
CA GLU A 41 -4.10 -12.11 -13.15
C GLU A 41 -4.03 -10.99 -14.19
N LEU A 42 -3.13 -10.03 -13.98
CA LEU A 42 -2.92 -8.89 -14.87
C LEU A 42 -1.92 -9.19 -16.02
N ASP A 43 -1.14 -10.26 -15.90
CA ASP A 43 -0.12 -10.62 -16.89
C ASP A 43 -0.73 -11.23 -18.17
N PRO A 44 -0.30 -10.81 -19.37
CA PRO A 44 -0.65 -11.49 -20.62
C PRO A 44 -0.11 -12.93 -20.64
N PRO A 45 -0.85 -13.93 -21.18
CA PRO A 45 -2.10 -13.81 -21.92
C PRO A 45 -3.38 -13.91 -21.07
N ASN A 46 -3.27 -13.99 -19.73
CA ASN A 46 -4.41 -14.23 -18.83
C ASN A 46 -5.38 -13.03 -18.74
N THR A 47 -5.00 -11.87 -19.29
CA THR A 47 -5.81 -10.64 -19.38
C THR A 47 -6.85 -10.63 -20.51
N ILE A 48 -6.93 -11.67 -21.35
CA ILE A 48 -7.82 -11.68 -22.52
C ILE A 48 -9.29 -11.87 -22.07
N GLY A 49 -10.00 -10.76 -21.89
CA GLY A 49 -11.48 -10.72 -21.83
C GLY A 49 -12.08 -9.80 -20.77
N SER A 50 -11.45 -9.63 -19.60
CA SER A 50 -12.02 -8.90 -18.46
C SER A 50 -11.40 -7.51 -18.19
N PHE A 51 -10.15 -7.27 -18.61
CA PHE A 51 -9.49 -5.98 -18.47
C PHE A 51 -9.33 -5.28 -19.82
N LYS A 52 -9.41 -3.95 -19.79
CA LYS A 52 -9.18 -3.09 -20.96
C LYS A 52 -7.93 -2.25 -20.72
N LEU A 53 -7.04 -2.22 -21.70
CA LEU A 53 -5.90 -1.31 -21.69
C LEU A 53 -6.42 0.14 -21.68
N ALA A 54 -6.18 0.87 -20.59
CA ALA A 54 -6.58 2.27 -20.47
C ALA A 54 -5.60 3.23 -21.14
N GLY A 55 -4.32 2.85 -21.25
CA GLY A 55 -3.26 3.65 -21.85
C GLY A 55 -1.88 3.11 -21.52
N HIS A 56 -0.85 3.84 -21.94
CA HIS A 56 0.55 3.53 -21.66
C HIS A 56 1.21 4.68 -20.89
N ILE A 57 2.11 4.35 -19.97
CA ILE A 57 3.05 5.31 -19.38
C ILE A 57 4.32 5.26 -20.23
N PRO A 58 4.70 6.37 -20.91
CA PRO A 58 5.94 6.41 -21.69
C PRO A 58 7.17 6.16 -20.81
N SER A 59 8.19 5.50 -21.36
CA SER A 59 9.44 5.23 -20.63
C SER A 59 10.11 6.52 -20.14
N GLU A 60 10.05 7.60 -20.93
CA GLU A 60 10.63 8.89 -20.55
C GLU A 60 9.95 9.47 -19.30
N LYS A 61 8.63 9.30 -19.19
CA LYS A 61 7.84 9.74 -18.03
C LYS A 61 8.20 8.94 -16.79
N LEU A 62 8.38 7.61 -16.94
CA LEU A 62 8.83 6.74 -15.85
C LEU A 62 10.25 7.08 -15.41
N THR A 63 11.18 7.28 -16.34
CA THR A 63 12.54 7.72 -16.01
C THR A 63 12.54 9.07 -15.31
N ALA A 64 11.74 10.03 -15.80
CA ALA A 64 11.62 11.34 -15.19
C ALA A 64 11.06 11.28 -13.76
N SER A 65 10.12 10.37 -13.47
CA SER A 65 9.61 10.21 -12.11
C SER A 65 10.66 9.64 -11.17
N PHE A 66 11.39 8.60 -11.57
CA PHE A 66 12.43 7.99 -10.73
C PHE A 66 13.55 8.98 -10.39
N LYS A 67 13.91 9.89 -11.32
CA LYS A 67 14.86 10.98 -11.04
C LYS A 67 14.43 11.91 -9.90
N GLN A 68 13.13 11.98 -9.58
CA GLN A 68 12.66 12.77 -8.43
C GLN A 68 13.09 12.15 -7.09
N LEU A 69 13.24 10.81 -7.03
CA LEU A 69 13.69 10.09 -5.83
C LEU A 69 15.20 10.25 -5.59
N GLU A 70 15.96 10.60 -6.63
CA GLU A 70 17.39 10.86 -6.55
C GLU A 70 17.69 12.25 -5.94
N GLY A 71 16.71 13.17 -5.96
CA GLY A 71 16.86 14.56 -5.54
C GLY A 71 17.58 15.43 -6.57
N THR A 72 17.61 16.76 -6.36
CA THR A 72 18.34 17.70 -7.24
C THR A 72 19.86 17.67 -7.06
N ASP A 73 20.36 16.98 -6.04
CA ASP A 73 21.78 16.90 -5.64
C ASP A 73 22.32 15.47 -5.73
N TRP A 74 21.87 14.67 -6.69
CA TRP A 74 22.40 13.32 -6.90
C TRP A 74 23.81 13.38 -7.50
N ASP A 75 24.82 13.30 -6.63
CA ASP A 75 26.21 13.04 -6.97
C ASP A 75 26.65 11.80 -6.16
N GLU A 76 26.89 10.69 -6.87
CA GLU A 76 27.31 9.41 -6.30
C GLU A 76 28.56 9.55 -5.40
N LYS A 77 29.35 10.62 -5.59
CA LYS A 77 30.57 10.92 -4.82
C LYS A 77 30.33 11.76 -3.56
N LYS A 78 29.21 12.48 -3.45
CA LYS A 78 28.93 13.35 -2.29
C LYS A 78 28.28 12.63 -1.11
N GLN A 79 27.74 11.43 -1.32
CA GLN A 79 27.14 10.64 -0.23
C GLN A 79 28.15 10.21 0.84
N ASP A 80 29.44 10.16 0.51
CA ASP A 80 30.49 9.70 1.43
C ASP A 80 31.18 10.85 2.19
N GLU A 81 31.05 12.10 1.72
CA GLU A 81 31.82 13.25 2.25
C GLU A 81 31.02 14.19 3.16
N GLU A 82 29.71 14.30 2.97
CA GLU A 82 28.85 15.02 3.91
C GLU A 82 28.37 14.02 4.97
N GLY A 83 28.70 14.22 6.24
CA GLY A 83 28.30 13.38 7.39
C GLY A 83 26.79 13.24 7.64
N MET A 84 25.96 13.34 6.61
CA MET A 84 24.59 12.85 6.51
C MET A 84 24.59 11.34 6.22
N GLY A 85 25.02 10.55 7.22
CA GLY A 85 24.48 9.20 7.43
C GLY A 85 22.98 9.30 7.76
N SER A 86 22.20 9.71 6.77
CA SER A 86 20.84 10.23 6.88
C SER A 86 19.86 9.14 7.30
N ARG A 87 19.58 9.08 8.61
CA ARG A 87 18.33 8.69 9.30
C ARG A 87 17.45 7.57 8.70
N SER A 88 18.04 6.55 8.09
CA SER A 88 17.29 5.33 7.75
C SER A 88 16.92 4.56 9.03
N PHE A 89 15.72 3.98 9.07
CA PHE A 89 15.37 3.02 10.11
C PHE A 89 16.32 1.81 10.15
N PHE A 90 16.93 1.48 9.01
CA PHE A 90 17.87 0.37 8.90
C PHE A 90 19.28 0.72 9.39
N SER A 91 19.55 1.98 9.73
CA SER A 91 20.81 2.37 10.39
C SER A 91 20.88 1.87 11.83
N TYR A 92 19.75 1.52 12.45
CA TYR A 92 19.72 0.88 13.76
C TYR A 92 19.86 -0.64 13.58
N PRO A 93 20.82 -1.31 14.25
CA PRO A 93 20.91 -2.76 14.25
C PRO A 93 19.60 -3.41 14.71
N PRO A 94 19.17 -4.57 14.16
CA PRO A 94 17.91 -5.21 14.54
C PRO A 94 17.79 -5.48 16.04
N ASP A 95 18.88 -5.89 16.68
CA ASP A 95 18.91 -6.22 18.10
C ASP A 95 19.37 -5.04 18.98
N ASP A 96 19.38 -3.81 18.45
CA ASP A 96 19.68 -2.61 19.24
C ASP A 96 18.62 -2.39 20.33
N ALA A 97 19.05 -2.60 21.58
CA ALA A 97 18.23 -2.38 22.75
C ALA A 97 18.16 -0.91 23.20
N SER A 98 19.06 -0.06 22.71
CA SER A 98 19.21 1.34 23.15
C SER A 98 18.22 2.28 22.44
N THR A 99 17.95 2.06 21.16
CA THR A 99 16.98 2.86 20.40
C THR A 99 15.54 2.54 20.84
N LYS A 100 14.81 3.58 21.25
CA LYS A 100 13.41 3.49 21.68
C LYS A 100 12.54 4.51 20.96
N PHE A 101 11.48 4.01 20.33
CA PHE A 101 10.41 4.82 19.75
C PHE A 101 9.36 5.07 20.83
N LEU A 102 9.22 6.33 21.24
CA LEU A 102 8.32 6.72 22.30
C LEU A 102 6.89 6.86 21.76
N PRO A 103 5.88 6.34 22.47
CA PRO A 103 4.49 6.51 22.08
C PRO A 103 4.02 7.94 22.40
N LYS A 104 2.94 8.37 21.72
CA LYS A 104 2.27 9.66 22.00
C LYS A 104 1.76 9.74 23.44
N ASP A 105 1.24 8.63 23.96
CA ASP A 105 0.83 8.50 25.36
C ASP A 105 1.56 7.30 26.02
N PRO A 106 2.61 7.57 26.80
CA PRO A 106 3.35 6.53 27.55
C PRO A 106 2.55 5.85 28.67
N ALA A 107 1.41 6.39 29.09
CA ALA A 107 0.53 5.74 30.06
C ALA A 107 -0.32 4.64 29.40
N VAL A 108 -0.58 4.77 28.10
CA VAL A 108 -1.41 3.82 27.32
C VAL A 108 -0.55 2.79 26.60
N HIS A 109 0.60 3.18 26.07
CA HIS A 109 1.46 2.32 25.26
C HIS A 109 2.90 2.27 25.80
N LYS A 110 3.58 1.15 25.55
CA LYS A 110 5.02 1.01 25.83
C LYS A 110 5.84 1.49 24.64
N SER A 111 7.07 1.92 24.88
CA SER A 111 8.03 2.19 23.82
C SER A 111 8.33 0.94 22.99
N LEU A 112 8.66 1.14 21.72
CA LEU A 112 9.03 0.08 20.79
C LEU A 112 10.53 0.10 20.51
N SER A 113 11.16 -1.06 20.35
CA SER A 113 12.49 -1.16 19.73
C SER A 113 12.39 -1.08 18.21
N ILE A 114 13.52 -0.89 17.51
CA ILE A 114 13.54 -0.92 16.04
C ILE A 114 13.03 -2.25 15.48
N LYS A 115 13.42 -3.37 16.09
CA LYS A 115 12.89 -4.70 15.76
C LYS A 115 11.37 -4.73 15.78
N GLN A 116 10.77 -4.18 16.83
CA GLN A 116 9.32 -4.15 16.97
C GLN A 116 8.65 -3.18 15.98
N VAL A 117 9.35 -2.14 15.52
CA VAL A 117 8.82 -1.25 14.48
C VAL A 117 8.80 -1.95 13.12
N LEU A 118 9.89 -2.63 12.74
CA LEU A 118 10.08 -3.19 11.40
C LEU A 118 9.65 -4.65 11.22
N GLU A 119 9.65 -5.46 12.29
CA GLU A 119 9.34 -6.90 12.21
C GLU A 119 7.94 -7.28 12.70
N ARG A 120 7.25 -6.38 13.43
CA ARG A 120 5.90 -6.67 13.94
C ARG A 120 4.94 -6.97 12.77
N ARG A 121 3.94 -7.80 13.08
CA ARG A 121 2.74 -7.97 12.22
C ARG A 121 2.12 -6.61 11.92
N LEU A 122 1.43 -6.51 10.79
CA LEU A 122 0.85 -5.30 10.20
C LEU A 122 1.06 -4.02 11.02
N SER A 123 2.08 -3.27 10.65
CA SER A 123 2.38 -1.93 11.19
C SER A 123 2.32 -0.89 10.07
N TRP A 124 2.25 0.39 10.43
CA TRP A 124 2.19 1.47 9.45
C TRP A 124 2.88 2.74 9.93
N VAL A 125 3.26 3.56 8.96
CA VAL A 125 3.78 4.92 9.14
C VAL A 125 2.96 5.88 8.28
N THR A 126 2.75 7.11 8.76
CA THR A 126 2.06 8.17 8.04
C THR A 126 3.06 9.20 7.52
N LEU A 127 2.88 9.65 6.27
CA LEU A 127 3.63 10.75 5.65
C LEU A 127 2.67 11.90 5.36
N GLY A 128 3.08 13.15 5.58
CA GLY A 128 2.21 14.32 5.40
C GLY A 128 1.03 14.30 6.38
N GLY A 129 -0.19 14.34 5.85
CA GLY A 129 -1.44 14.24 6.63
C GLY A 129 -1.49 13.07 7.61
N GLN A 130 -1.87 13.38 8.85
CA GLN A 130 -1.85 12.42 9.97
C GLN A 130 -3.27 11.90 10.26
N TYR A 131 -3.63 10.75 9.67
CA TYR A 131 -4.95 10.15 9.83
C TYR A 131 -5.22 9.73 11.29
N ASN A 132 -6.37 10.14 11.83
CA ASN A 132 -6.81 9.73 13.17
C ASN A 132 -7.70 8.47 13.07
N TRP A 133 -7.12 7.31 13.38
CA TRP A 133 -7.82 6.01 13.32
C TRP A 133 -9.03 5.89 14.25
N THR A 134 -9.04 6.62 15.38
CA THR A 134 -10.15 6.57 16.34
C THR A 134 -11.37 7.32 15.82
N ASN A 135 -11.14 8.55 15.33
CA ASN A 135 -12.21 9.42 14.82
C ASN A 135 -12.48 9.24 13.33
N ARG A 136 -11.64 8.48 12.63
CA ARG A 136 -11.68 8.24 11.17
C ARG A 136 -11.70 9.52 10.34
N GLU A 137 -10.86 10.47 10.71
CA GLU A 137 -10.78 11.80 10.09
C GLU A 137 -9.33 12.26 9.94
N TYR A 138 -9.12 13.20 9.03
CA TYR A 138 -7.91 14.02 9.03
C TYR A 138 -8.09 15.22 9.96
N PRO A 139 -7.29 15.38 11.02
CA PRO A 139 -7.40 16.51 11.93
C PRO A 139 -7.16 17.84 11.21
N ASN A 140 -7.86 18.90 11.62
CA ASN A 140 -7.72 20.26 11.08
C ASN A 140 -6.39 20.96 11.45
N GLN A 141 -5.42 20.23 12.01
CA GLN A 141 -4.11 20.79 12.36
C GLN A 141 -3.22 20.80 11.12
N ALA A 142 -2.27 21.75 11.06
CA ALA A 142 -1.26 21.75 10.00
C ALA A 142 -0.49 20.41 10.03
N PRO A 143 -0.52 19.61 8.94
CA PRO A 143 0.20 18.35 8.91
C PRO A 143 1.71 18.61 8.78
N PRO A 144 2.55 17.63 9.16
CA PRO A 144 3.95 17.60 8.71
C PRO A 144 4.05 17.71 7.19
N ASP A 145 5.20 18.19 6.71
CA ASP A 145 5.46 18.25 5.27
C ASP A 145 5.49 16.83 4.68
N PHE A 146 4.90 16.69 3.48
CA PHE A 146 5.02 15.46 2.71
C PHE A 146 6.40 15.41 2.05
N PRO A 147 7.14 14.28 2.09
CA PRO A 147 8.48 14.19 1.48
C PRO A 147 8.49 14.59 0.00
N HIS A 148 9.29 15.60 -0.34
CA HIS A 148 9.25 16.24 -1.67
C HIS A 148 9.68 15.33 -2.81
N ASP A 149 10.66 14.46 -2.57
CA ASP A 149 11.15 13.44 -3.48
C ASP A 149 10.04 12.46 -3.88
N ILE A 150 9.33 11.92 -2.87
CA ILE A 150 8.20 11.01 -3.06
C ILE A 150 7.03 11.76 -3.73
N ALA A 151 6.73 12.98 -3.30
CA ALA A 151 5.69 13.81 -3.92
C ALA A 151 5.96 14.06 -5.40
N GLY A 152 7.19 14.43 -5.76
CA GLY A 152 7.61 14.67 -7.14
C GLY A 152 7.52 13.40 -8.00
N PHE A 153 7.99 12.26 -7.46
CA PHE A 153 7.86 10.96 -8.13
C PHE A 153 6.40 10.63 -8.44
N LEU A 154 5.52 10.77 -7.44
CA LEU A 154 4.10 10.45 -7.56
C LEU A 154 3.38 11.41 -8.50
N GLN A 155 3.59 12.72 -8.36
CA GLN A 155 2.95 13.73 -9.21
C GLN A 155 3.38 13.58 -10.68
N THR A 156 4.63 13.16 -10.93
CA THR A 156 5.08 12.87 -12.28
C THR A 156 4.30 11.71 -12.88
N LEU A 157 4.05 10.63 -12.15
CA LEU A 157 3.32 9.45 -12.65
C LEU A 157 1.81 9.65 -12.70
N PHE A 158 1.23 10.18 -11.61
CA PHE A 158 -0.20 10.34 -11.35
C PHE A 158 -0.53 11.83 -11.15
N PRO A 159 -0.49 12.65 -12.22
CA PRO A 159 -0.56 14.11 -12.11
C PRO A 159 -1.91 14.64 -11.60
N ASP A 160 -2.96 13.83 -11.63
CA ASP A 160 -4.29 14.22 -11.19
C ASP A 160 -4.48 14.16 -9.66
N THR A 161 -3.51 13.59 -8.92
CA THR A 161 -3.56 13.48 -7.46
C THR A 161 -2.31 14.12 -6.84
N LEU A 162 -2.51 15.13 -5.99
CA LEU A 162 -1.44 15.72 -5.19
C LEU A 162 -1.18 14.86 -3.94
N ALA A 163 0.09 14.51 -3.72
CA ALA A 163 0.50 13.77 -2.53
C ALA A 163 0.47 14.69 -1.29
N GLN A 164 -0.60 14.62 -0.51
CA GLN A 164 -0.76 15.39 0.73
C GLN A 164 -0.70 14.50 1.98
N ALA A 165 -1.13 13.24 1.86
CA ALA A 165 -1.04 12.25 2.92
C ALA A 165 -0.70 10.88 2.33
N ALA A 166 0.00 10.06 3.10
CA ALA A 166 0.18 8.66 2.76
C ALA A 166 0.24 7.77 3.99
N ILE A 167 -0.19 6.52 3.81
CA ILE A 167 -0.04 5.44 4.78
C ILE A 167 0.91 4.40 4.16
N VAL A 168 2.06 4.22 4.77
CA VAL A 168 3.03 3.18 4.43
C VAL A 168 2.73 1.97 5.31
N ASN A 169 2.15 0.94 4.74
CA ASN A 169 1.84 -0.30 5.45
C ASN A 169 2.97 -1.33 5.27
N PHE A 170 3.38 -1.94 6.37
CA PHE A 170 4.34 -3.03 6.42
C PHE A 170 3.60 -4.33 6.73
N TYR A 171 3.49 -5.20 5.74
CA TYR A 171 2.88 -6.51 5.88
C TYR A 171 3.94 -7.61 5.93
N SER A 172 3.61 -8.68 6.65
CA SER A 172 4.28 -9.98 6.63
C SER A 172 3.29 -11.06 6.18
N PRO A 173 3.74 -12.23 5.71
CA PRO A 173 2.85 -13.35 5.43
C PRO A 173 1.93 -13.68 6.63
N GLY A 174 0.63 -13.78 6.36
CA GLY A 174 -0.41 -13.95 7.38
C GLY A 174 -1.06 -12.65 7.85
N ASP A 175 -0.47 -11.49 7.54
CA ASP A 175 -1.14 -10.20 7.73
C ASP A 175 -2.24 -9.99 6.69
N THR A 176 -3.28 -9.30 7.10
CA THR A 176 -4.48 -9.06 6.29
C THR A 176 -5.03 -7.66 6.55
N MET A 177 -5.64 -7.04 5.55
CA MET A 177 -6.43 -5.81 5.70
C MET A 177 -7.88 -6.11 5.36
N MET A 178 -8.78 -5.92 6.32
CA MET A 178 -10.21 -6.14 6.12
C MET A 178 -10.77 -5.24 5.02
N MET A 179 -11.91 -5.63 4.44
CA MET A 179 -12.65 -4.78 3.51
C MET A 179 -13.02 -3.45 4.19
N HIS A 180 -12.64 -2.33 3.56
CA HIS A 180 -12.92 -0.97 4.01
C HIS A 180 -13.05 -0.03 2.81
N ARG A 181 -13.34 1.24 3.07
CA ARG A 181 -13.26 2.33 2.08
C ARG A 181 -12.42 3.45 2.67
N ASP A 182 -11.71 4.15 1.80
CA ASP A 182 -11.02 5.40 2.13
C ASP A 182 -11.98 6.54 1.76
N VAL A 183 -12.71 7.10 2.72
CA VAL A 183 -13.73 8.16 2.46
C VAL A 183 -13.60 9.33 3.45
N SER A 184 -12.45 9.46 4.10
CA SER A 184 -12.21 10.47 5.12
C SER A 184 -11.59 11.75 4.57
N GLU A 185 -11.24 11.77 3.28
CA GLU A 185 -10.72 12.94 2.57
C GLU A 185 -11.88 13.84 2.10
N GLU A 186 -11.63 15.15 2.01
CA GLU A 186 -12.60 16.11 1.44
C GLU A 186 -12.52 16.14 -0.10
N SER A 187 -11.44 15.62 -0.68
CA SER A 187 -11.16 15.61 -2.12
C SER A 187 -11.55 14.30 -2.80
N ASP A 188 -12.03 14.41 -4.05
CA ASP A 188 -12.44 13.28 -4.90
C ASP A 188 -11.31 12.71 -5.79
N LYS A 189 -10.09 13.25 -5.67
CA LYS A 189 -8.94 12.78 -6.46
C LYS A 189 -8.64 11.31 -6.17
N GLY A 190 -8.12 10.63 -7.19
CA GLY A 190 -7.84 9.19 -7.15
C GLY A 190 -6.83 8.81 -6.06
N LEU A 191 -6.95 7.59 -5.54
CA LEU A 191 -6.02 7.01 -4.57
C LEU A 191 -4.92 6.26 -5.32
N VAL A 192 -3.65 6.54 -4.99
CA VAL A 192 -2.50 5.82 -5.55
C VAL A 192 -2.01 4.79 -4.55
N SER A 193 -1.85 3.53 -4.96
CA SER A 193 -1.38 2.44 -4.09
C SER A 193 -0.25 1.69 -4.78
N LEU A 194 0.98 1.80 -4.26
CA LEU A 194 2.17 1.15 -4.81
C LEU A 194 2.53 -0.10 -4.01
N SER A 195 3.04 -1.13 -4.70
CA SER A 195 3.34 -2.43 -4.11
C SER A 195 4.82 -2.79 -4.25
N ILE A 196 5.48 -3.18 -3.16
CA ILE A 196 6.89 -3.57 -3.16
C ILE A 196 7.06 -4.84 -2.31
N GLY A 197 7.79 -5.83 -2.81
CA GLY A 197 8.12 -7.08 -2.10
C GLY A 197 7.20 -8.25 -2.42
N CYS A 198 6.79 -8.99 -1.39
CA CYS A 198 5.94 -10.16 -1.56
C CYS A 198 4.62 -9.81 -2.26
N ASP A 199 4.16 -10.71 -3.12
CA ASP A 199 2.85 -10.61 -3.75
C ASP A 199 1.73 -10.57 -2.71
N ALA A 200 0.62 -9.91 -3.04
CA ALA A 200 -0.60 -9.96 -2.25
C ALA A 200 -1.83 -10.11 -3.13
N LEU A 201 -2.86 -10.69 -2.53
CA LEU A 201 -4.21 -10.63 -3.07
C LEU A 201 -4.86 -9.34 -2.61
N PHE A 202 -5.44 -8.61 -3.56
CA PHE A 202 -6.21 -7.39 -3.34
C PHE A 202 -7.62 -7.60 -3.85
N MET A 203 -8.59 -7.51 -2.96
CA MET A 203 -10.00 -7.60 -3.30
C MET A 203 -10.57 -6.20 -3.45
N ILE A 204 -11.34 -5.96 -4.51
CA ILE A 204 -12.08 -4.71 -4.74
C ILE A 204 -13.49 -5.01 -5.24
N ALA A 205 -14.47 -4.31 -4.68
CA ALA A 205 -15.89 -4.45 -5.01
C ALA A 205 -16.55 -3.06 -5.09
N PRO A 206 -17.47 -2.84 -6.06
CA PRO A 206 -18.11 -1.55 -6.24
C PRO A 206 -18.92 -1.14 -5.01
N ASN A 207 -19.08 0.17 -4.82
CA ASN A 207 -19.77 0.73 -3.66
C ASN A 207 -21.25 0.28 -3.56
N GLY A 208 -21.89 0.09 -4.72
CA GLY A 208 -23.25 -0.46 -4.85
C GLY A 208 -23.31 -1.99 -4.89
N TYR A 209 -22.35 -2.68 -4.27
CA TYR A 209 -22.34 -4.14 -4.17
C TYR A 209 -23.71 -4.63 -3.70
N LYS A 210 -24.40 -5.37 -4.56
CA LYS A 210 -25.63 -6.07 -4.23
C LYS A 210 -25.37 -7.54 -4.49
N HIS A 211 -25.74 -8.37 -3.53
CA HIS A 211 -25.75 -9.80 -3.70
C HIS A 211 -26.49 -10.17 -4.99
N ILE A 212 -25.83 -10.92 -5.86
CA ILE A 212 -26.47 -11.58 -6.99
C ILE A 212 -26.54 -13.06 -6.60
N PRO A 213 -27.74 -13.62 -6.37
CA PRO A 213 -27.90 -15.03 -6.03
C PRO A 213 -27.17 -15.91 -7.05
N THR A 214 -26.24 -16.72 -6.53
CA THR A 214 -25.33 -17.58 -7.30
C THR A 214 -26.00 -18.84 -7.85
N ASP A 215 -27.33 -18.85 -7.96
CA ASP A 215 -28.13 -19.94 -8.54
C ASP A 215 -27.95 -20.09 -10.07
N LYS A 216 -27.10 -19.25 -10.68
CA LYS A 216 -26.71 -19.35 -12.09
C LYS A 216 -25.21 -19.55 -12.16
N GLU A 217 -24.78 -20.70 -12.67
CA GLU A 217 -23.38 -21.05 -13.00
C GLU A 217 -22.69 -20.06 -13.97
N SER A 218 -23.40 -19.01 -14.42
CA SER A 218 -22.94 -18.01 -15.39
C SER A 218 -22.94 -16.56 -14.86
N ALA A 219 -23.10 -16.31 -13.55
CA ALA A 219 -23.05 -14.95 -13.03
C ALA A 219 -21.59 -14.48 -12.88
N GLU A 220 -21.22 -13.39 -13.53
CA GLU A 220 -19.91 -12.73 -13.32
C GLU A 220 -19.75 -12.37 -11.84
N LYS A 221 -18.55 -12.60 -11.29
CA LYS A 221 -18.26 -12.29 -9.89
C LYS A 221 -18.44 -10.78 -9.63
N PRO A 222 -19.15 -10.37 -8.56
CA PRO A 222 -19.41 -8.95 -8.25
C PRO A 222 -18.21 -8.21 -7.63
N TYR A 223 -17.00 -8.74 -7.78
CA TYR A 223 -15.74 -8.21 -7.25
C TYR A 223 -14.57 -8.66 -8.12
N LEU A 224 -13.43 -7.99 -7.99
CA LEU A 224 -12.14 -8.46 -8.50
C LEU A 224 -11.27 -8.93 -7.35
N LEU A 225 -10.48 -9.98 -7.60
CA LEU A 225 -9.44 -10.49 -6.70
C LEU A 225 -8.11 -10.45 -7.43
N LEU A 226 -7.46 -9.29 -7.42
CA LEU A 226 -6.22 -9.05 -8.14
C LEU A 226 -5.03 -9.66 -7.38
N ARG A 227 -4.09 -10.28 -8.09
CA ARG A 227 -2.75 -10.54 -7.56
C ARG A 227 -1.83 -9.36 -7.88
N LEU A 228 -1.40 -8.65 -6.83
CA LEU A 228 -0.44 -7.55 -6.92
C LEU A 228 0.96 -8.05 -6.63
N ARG A 229 1.88 -7.80 -7.55
CA ARG A 229 3.31 -8.12 -7.47
C ARG A 229 4.12 -6.91 -7.04
N SER A 230 5.40 -7.13 -6.74
CA SER A 230 6.34 -6.01 -6.57
C SER A 230 6.45 -5.19 -7.85
N GLY A 231 6.29 -3.87 -7.72
CA GLY A 231 6.27 -2.91 -8.83
C GLY A 231 4.86 -2.54 -9.30
N ASP A 232 3.82 -3.30 -8.92
CA ASP A 232 2.45 -2.99 -9.34
C ASP A 232 1.92 -1.74 -8.63
N ALA A 233 1.17 -0.94 -9.38
CA ALA A 233 0.46 0.23 -8.89
C ALA A 233 -1.03 0.11 -9.18
N ILE A 234 -1.88 0.42 -8.20
CA ILE A 234 -3.31 0.64 -8.40
C ILE A 234 -3.58 2.14 -8.31
N TYR A 235 -4.33 2.65 -9.28
CA TYR A 235 -4.91 3.99 -9.21
C TYR A 235 -6.43 3.90 -9.18
N MET A 236 -7.04 4.15 -8.01
CA MET A 236 -8.49 4.09 -7.82
C MET A 236 -9.09 5.49 -7.98
N ALA A 237 -9.64 5.78 -9.16
CA ALA A 237 -10.27 7.04 -9.50
C ALA A 237 -11.76 6.86 -9.83
N GLN A 238 -12.49 7.98 -9.87
CA GLN A 238 -13.93 8.01 -10.21
C GLN A 238 -14.73 7.02 -9.35
N GLU A 239 -15.53 6.13 -9.92
CA GLU A 239 -16.36 5.20 -9.15
C GLU A 239 -15.53 4.26 -8.26
N SER A 240 -14.32 3.89 -8.70
CA SER A 240 -13.42 3.01 -7.93
C SER A 240 -12.80 3.71 -6.72
N ARG A 241 -12.76 5.06 -6.69
CA ARG A 241 -12.29 5.87 -5.57
C ARG A 241 -13.00 5.55 -4.26
N TYR A 242 -14.24 5.10 -4.37
CA TYR A 242 -15.13 4.79 -3.25
C TYR A 242 -15.42 3.30 -3.12
N ALA A 243 -14.73 2.43 -3.87
CA ALA A 243 -14.97 1.00 -3.83
C ALA A 243 -14.54 0.40 -2.49
N TRP A 244 -15.28 -0.63 -2.06
CA TRP A 244 -14.84 -1.50 -0.98
C TRP A 244 -13.58 -2.23 -1.40
N HIS A 245 -12.55 -2.23 -0.56
CA HIS A 245 -11.32 -2.94 -0.87
C HIS A 245 -10.58 -3.44 0.36
N GLY A 246 -9.72 -4.43 0.17
CA GLY A 246 -8.95 -5.04 1.25
C GLY A 246 -7.88 -5.99 0.73
N VAL A 247 -7.02 -6.43 1.66
CA VAL A 247 -5.91 -7.35 1.38
C VAL A 247 -6.20 -8.66 2.12
N PRO A 248 -6.90 -9.63 1.50
CA PRO A 248 -7.15 -10.91 2.15
C PRO A 248 -5.88 -11.69 2.45
N LYS A 249 -4.80 -11.53 1.67
CA LYS A 249 -3.58 -12.32 1.89
C LYS A 249 -2.31 -11.69 1.32
N VAL A 250 -1.22 -11.83 2.07
CA VAL A 250 0.16 -11.68 1.58
C VAL A 250 0.77 -13.06 1.36
N LEU A 251 1.30 -13.29 0.16
CA LEU A 251 1.83 -14.57 -0.28
C LEU A 251 3.29 -14.72 0.18
N LYS A 252 3.58 -15.78 0.94
CA LYS A 252 4.93 -16.05 1.43
C LYS A 252 5.85 -16.47 0.27
N GLY A 253 7.12 -16.08 0.31
CA GLY A 253 8.14 -16.59 -0.61
C GLY A 253 7.99 -16.12 -2.06
N THR A 254 7.20 -15.07 -2.30
CA THR A 254 7.02 -14.47 -3.63
C THR A 254 7.77 -13.15 -3.80
N CYS A 255 8.52 -12.68 -2.78
CA CYS A 255 9.39 -11.52 -2.93
C CYS A 255 10.40 -11.77 -4.07
N PRO A 256 10.57 -10.83 -5.02
CA PRO A 256 11.56 -11.00 -6.09
C PRO A 256 12.99 -11.13 -5.55
N ASP A 257 13.79 -11.99 -6.19
CA ASP A 257 15.18 -12.27 -5.77
C ASP A 257 16.05 -11.02 -5.70
N PHE A 258 15.87 -10.07 -6.62
CA PHE A 258 16.63 -8.81 -6.64
C PHE A 258 16.29 -7.86 -5.47
N LEU A 259 15.12 -8.04 -4.83
CA LEU A 259 14.73 -7.29 -3.62
C LEU A 259 14.96 -8.09 -2.33
N ALA A 260 15.13 -9.40 -2.42
CA ALA A 260 15.14 -10.30 -1.28
C ALA A 260 16.10 -9.84 -0.17
N ASP A 261 17.31 -9.43 -0.55
CA ASP A 261 18.35 -9.06 0.41
C ASP A 261 18.28 -7.58 0.83
N TRP A 262 17.44 -6.76 0.19
CA TRP A 262 17.20 -5.37 0.59
C TRP A 262 16.75 -5.30 2.06
N PRO A 263 17.25 -4.35 2.87
CA PRO A 263 18.05 -3.17 2.49
C PRO A 263 19.57 -3.39 2.42
N ALA A 264 20.05 -4.63 2.54
CA ALA A 264 21.49 -4.89 2.53
C ALA A 264 22.06 -4.76 1.11
N GLU A 265 22.84 -3.71 0.87
CA GLU A 265 23.46 -3.40 -0.44
C GLU A 265 24.93 -2.98 -0.23
N GLY A 266 25.87 -3.63 -0.93
CA GLY A 266 27.31 -3.43 -0.69
C GLY A 266 27.67 -3.74 0.76
N ASP A 267 28.24 -2.76 1.47
CA ASP A 267 28.54 -2.85 2.92
C ASP A 267 27.45 -2.20 3.81
N LYS A 268 26.41 -1.59 3.22
CA LYS A 268 25.33 -0.91 3.96
C LYS A 268 24.31 -1.91 4.49
N PHE A 269 23.83 -1.68 5.71
CA PHE A 269 22.70 -2.36 6.37
C PHE A 269 22.75 -3.91 6.39
N GLN A 270 23.95 -4.51 6.39
CA GLN A 270 24.11 -5.97 6.30
C GLN A 270 23.39 -6.77 7.40
N GLU A 271 23.18 -6.18 8.58
CA GLU A 271 22.44 -6.82 9.67
C GLU A 271 20.95 -7.03 9.35
N TRP A 272 20.40 -6.28 8.39
CA TRP A 272 19.02 -6.39 7.91
C TRP A 272 18.89 -7.27 6.66
N LYS A 273 19.96 -7.95 6.24
CA LYS A 273 19.95 -8.77 5.04
C LYS A 273 18.84 -9.80 5.08
N GLY A 274 18.03 -9.82 4.02
CA GLY A 274 16.90 -10.75 3.90
C GLY A 274 15.60 -10.27 4.55
N TRP A 275 15.57 -9.06 5.14
CA TRP A 275 14.37 -8.50 5.74
C TRP A 275 13.20 -8.45 4.75
N MET A 276 13.44 -8.05 3.50
CA MET A 276 12.38 -7.95 2.49
C MET A 276 11.82 -9.30 2.02
N ARG A 277 12.55 -10.43 2.18
CA ARG A 277 12.14 -11.78 1.72
C ARG A 277 10.73 -12.18 2.14
N ASN A 278 10.31 -11.73 3.32
CA ASN A 278 9.01 -12.01 3.90
C ASN A 278 8.25 -10.72 4.26
N LYS A 279 8.48 -9.66 3.50
CA LYS A 279 7.78 -8.38 3.68
C LYS A 279 7.10 -7.96 2.40
N ARG A 280 6.01 -7.24 2.59
CA ARG A 280 5.37 -6.45 1.57
C ARG A 280 5.18 -5.04 2.11
N ILE A 281 5.65 -4.06 1.36
CA ILE A 281 5.43 -2.64 1.64
C ILE A 281 4.35 -2.14 0.69
N ASN A 282 3.40 -1.39 1.22
CA ASN A 282 2.41 -0.69 0.43
C ASN A 282 2.42 0.80 0.77
N LEU A 283 2.60 1.66 -0.24
CA LEU A 283 2.46 3.09 -0.11
C LEU A 283 1.09 3.50 -0.67
N ASN A 284 0.16 3.87 0.20
CA ASN A 284 -1.17 4.37 -0.17
C ASN A 284 -1.19 5.90 -0.01
N VAL A 285 -1.32 6.64 -1.12
CA VAL A 285 -1.23 8.10 -1.19
C VAL A 285 -2.57 8.70 -1.57
N ARG A 286 -2.87 9.83 -0.95
CA ARG A 286 -4.11 10.56 -1.15
C ARG A 286 -3.94 12.07 -1.06
N GLN A 287 -4.84 12.74 -1.75
CA GLN A 287 -5.10 14.16 -1.60
C GLN A 287 -6.23 14.34 -0.58
N MET A 288 -5.97 15.09 0.49
CA MET A 288 -6.94 15.33 1.56
C MET A 288 -7.92 16.45 1.19
N LYS A 289 -7.42 17.51 0.54
CA LYS A 289 -8.15 18.74 0.21
C LYS A 289 -7.72 19.26 -1.17
N ASP A 290 -8.61 20.02 -1.83
CA ASP A 290 -8.36 20.63 -3.15
C ASP A 290 -7.39 21.82 -3.12
#